data_AF-X1UQZ6-F1
#
_entry.id   AF-X1UQZ6-F1
#
_cell.length_a   1.000
_cell.length_b   1.000
_cell.length_c   1.000
_cell.angle_alpha   90.00
_cell.angle_beta   90.00
_cell.angle_gamma   90.00
#
_symmetry.space_group_name_H-M   'P 1'
#
loop_
_entity.id
_entity.type
_entity.pdbx_description
1 polymer ?
#
loop_
_entity_poly.entity_id
_entity_poly.type
_entity_poly.pdbx_seq_one_letter_code
_entity_poly.pdbx_strand_id
1 'polypeptide(L)'
;MKLGEPDASGRRRPIPIPGSEFFAPADTVIAAVGQAPDLSFLPPDSALERTRWETLAVDENRLATNVSGVFAGGDFVSGPGMVIEAIADGRRGAIAIDKYLRGDTSRVEMYDLKPSVIEEEISGGEEESWEPQFRPETPHLPLQE
;
A
#
# COMPACT_ATOMS: atom_id res chain seq x y z
N MET A 1 -25.21 -9.75 -8.09
CA MET A 1 -24.61 -10.43 -6.91
C MET A 1 -25.45 -10.15 -5.69
N LYS A 2 -25.51 -11.06 -4.72
CA LYS A 2 -26.08 -10.84 -3.38
C LYS A 2 -24.99 -10.91 -2.32
N LEU A 3 -25.17 -10.25 -1.18
CA LEU A 3 -24.24 -10.36 -0.06
C LEU A 3 -24.54 -11.64 0.74
N GLY A 4 -23.51 -12.44 1.01
CA GLY A 4 -23.60 -13.54 1.97
C GLY A 4 -23.52 -13.07 3.42
N GLU A 5 -23.50 -14.04 4.33
CA GLU A 5 -23.26 -13.77 5.76
C GLU A 5 -21.88 -13.13 5.97
N PRO A 6 -21.75 -12.23 6.98
CA PRO A 6 -20.46 -11.68 7.36
C PRO A 6 -19.54 -12.80 7.85
N ASP A 7 -18.28 -12.79 7.41
CA ASP A 7 -17.26 -13.65 7.96
C ASP A 7 -16.75 -13.13 9.33
N ALA A 8 -15.75 -13.80 9.91
CA ALA A 8 -15.19 -13.41 11.20
C ALA A 8 -14.58 -11.99 11.23
N SER A 9 -14.27 -11.39 10.06
CA SER A 9 -13.81 -10.00 9.94
C SER A 9 -14.96 -8.99 9.84
N GLY A 10 -16.21 -9.47 9.78
CA GLY A 10 -17.40 -8.67 9.49
C GLY A 10 -17.62 -8.41 8.00
N ARG A 11 -16.70 -8.83 7.13
CA ARG A 11 -16.81 -8.63 5.69
C ARG A 11 -17.79 -9.63 5.09
N ARG A 12 -18.72 -9.12 4.27
CA ARG A 12 -19.65 -9.97 3.52
C ARG A 12 -19.03 -10.38 2.19
N ARG A 13 -19.12 -11.66 1.86
CA ARG A 13 -18.66 -12.18 0.57
C ARG A 13 -19.72 -11.97 -0.52
N PRO A 14 -19.35 -11.52 -1.73
CA PRO A 14 -20.28 -11.43 -2.85
C PRO A 14 -20.60 -12.84 -3.38
N ILE A 15 -21.88 -13.14 -3.54
CA ILE A 15 -22.39 -14.40 -4.10
C ILE A 15 -23.05 -14.09 -5.46
N PRO A 16 -22.61 -14.72 -6.57
CA PRO A 16 -23.25 -14.56 -7.87
C PRO A 16 -24.75 -14.94 -7.82
N ILE A 17 -25.58 -14.23 -8.60
CA ILE A 17 -26.99 -14.58 -8.77
C ILE A 17 -27.11 -15.12 -10.20
N PRO A 18 -27.34 -16.42 -10.40
CA PRO A 18 -27.49 -16.99 -11.74
C PRO A 18 -28.63 -16.33 -12.51
N GLY A 19 -28.41 -16.01 -13.78
CA GLY A 19 -29.40 -15.36 -14.64
C GLY A 19 -29.51 -13.84 -14.45
N SER A 20 -28.69 -13.24 -13.59
CA SER A 20 -28.64 -11.77 -13.39
C SER A 20 -27.55 -11.09 -14.23
N GLU A 21 -26.97 -11.80 -15.20
CA GLU A 21 -25.94 -11.29 -16.09
C GLU A 21 -26.55 -10.26 -17.05
N PHE A 22 -25.82 -9.18 -17.32
CA PHE A 22 -26.23 -8.15 -18.25
C PHE A 22 -25.03 -7.62 -19.03
N PHE A 23 -25.30 -7.04 -20.18
CA PHE A 23 -24.29 -6.34 -20.97
C PHE A 23 -24.34 -4.85 -20.65
N ALA A 24 -23.18 -4.25 -20.43
CA ALA A 24 -23.01 -2.80 -20.31
C ALA A 24 -22.16 -2.33 -21.51
N PRO A 25 -22.71 -1.52 -22.44
CA PRO A 25 -21.92 -0.96 -23.52
C PRO A 25 -20.88 0.02 -22.95
N ALA A 26 -19.63 -0.13 -23.38
CA ALA A 26 -18.53 0.75 -22.99
C ALA A 26 -17.52 0.84 -24.12
N ASP A 27 -17.07 2.05 -24.45
CA ASP A 27 -16.01 2.29 -25.43
C ASP A 27 -14.62 2.09 -24.80
N THR A 28 -14.51 2.22 -23.48
CA THR A 28 -13.26 2.09 -22.73
C THR A 28 -13.50 1.47 -21.36
N VAL A 29 -12.61 0.57 -20.95
CA VAL A 29 -12.64 -0.11 -19.65
C VAL A 29 -11.30 0.09 -18.96
N ILE A 30 -11.32 0.59 -17.71
CA ILE A 30 -10.12 0.79 -16.87
C ILE A 30 -10.23 -0.16 -15.67
N ALA A 31 -9.31 -1.11 -15.56
CA ALA A 31 -9.27 -2.04 -14.43
C ALA A 31 -8.63 -1.37 -13.21
N ALA A 32 -9.41 -1.13 -12.16
CA ALA A 32 -8.96 -0.55 -10.88
C ALA A 32 -9.24 -1.49 -9.70
N VAL A 33 -8.97 -2.79 -9.88
CA VAL A 33 -9.24 -3.84 -8.87
C VAL A 33 -8.15 -4.00 -7.81
N GLY A 34 -7.07 -3.22 -7.91
CA GLY A 34 -5.90 -3.29 -7.05
C GLY A 34 -4.63 -3.59 -7.84
N GLN A 35 -3.54 -3.82 -7.12
CA GLN A 35 -2.22 -4.11 -7.66
C GLN A 35 -1.55 -5.22 -6.84
N ALA A 36 -0.55 -5.87 -7.42
CA ALA A 36 0.26 -6.90 -6.77
C ALA A 36 1.75 -6.69 -7.12
N PRO A 37 2.69 -7.14 -6.27
CA PRO A 37 4.11 -7.07 -6.59
C PRO A 37 4.45 -7.83 -7.88
N ASP A 38 5.30 -7.23 -8.72
CA ASP A 38 5.93 -7.96 -9.83
C ASP A 38 7.15 -8.72 -9.28
N LEU A 39 7.04 -10.05 -9.21
CA LEU A 39 8.11 -10.93 -8.74
C LEU A 39 8.88 -11.60 -9.87
N SER A 40 8.71 -11.17 -11.13
CA SER A 40 9.36 -11.80 -12.29
C SER A 40 10.89 -11.78 -12.23
N PHE A 41 11.47 -10.80 -11.51
CA PHE A 41 12.91 -10.71 -11.28
C PHE A 41 13.44 -11.69 -10.22
N LEU A 42 12.54 -12.27 -9.41
CA LEU A 42 12.86 -13.34 -8.47
C LEU A 42 12.44 -14.66 -9.12
N PRO A 43 13.38 -15.52 -9.54
CA PRO A 43 12.99 -16.80 -10.10
C PRO A 43 12.37 -17.69 -9.00
N PRO A 44 11.60 -18.73 -9.36
CA PRO A 44 10.93 -19.60 -8.38
C PRO A 44 11.88 -20.33 -7.42
N ASP A 45 13.13 -20.49 -7.79
CA ASP A 45 14.23 -21.06 -7.01
C ASP A 45 15.04 -20.01 -6.22
N SER A 46 14.58 -18.75 -6.22
CA SER A 46 15.15 -17.70 -5.38
C SER A 46 15.16 -18.14 -3.92
N ALA A 47 16.27 -17.84 -3.23
CA ALA A 47 16.38 -18.10 -1.80
C ALA A 47 15.41 -17.26 -0.97
N LEU A 48 14.85 -16.17 -1.51
CA LEU A 48 13.93 -15.29 -0.79
C LEU A 48 12.56 -15.96 -0.61
N GLU A 49 12.16 -16.13 0.64
CA GLU A 49 10.86 -16.68 0.99
C GLU A 49 9.71 -15.73 0.65
N ARG A 50 8.65 -16.31 0.08
CA ARG A 50 7.41 -15.61 -0.26
C ARG A 50 6.28 -16.05 0.65
N THR A 51 5.39 -15.11 0.95
CA THR A 51 4.12 -15.43 1.61
C THR A 51 3.14 -16.05 0.61
N ARG A 52 2.03 -16.60 1.11
CA ARG A 52 0.91 -17.07 0.26
C ARG A 52 0.28 -15.99 -0.62
N TRP A 53 0.61 -14.71 -0.39
CA TRP A 53 0.07 -13.55 -1.09
C TRP A 53 1.04 -13.01 -2.16
N GLU A 54 2.10 -13.76 -2.51
CA GLU A 54 3.15 -13.31 -3.43
C GLU A 54 3.79 -11.97 -2.99
N THR A 55 4.01 -11.83 -1.68
CA THR A 55 4.84 -10.77 -1.07
C THR A 55 6.06 -11.41 -0.40
N LEU A 56 7.09 -10.63 -0.07
CA LEU A 56 8.25 -11.16 0.67
C LEU A 56 7.91 -11.42 2.15
N ALA A 57 8.37 -12.55 2.66
CA ALA A 57 8.34 -12.86 4.08
C ALA A 57 9.48 -12.13 4.80
N VAL A 58 9.15 -11.42 5.89
CA VAL A 58 10.12 -10.68 6.70
C VAL A 58 9.81 -10.80 8.19
N ASP A 59 10.82 -10.56 9.03
CA ASP A 59 10.64 -10.32 10.46
C ASP A 59 9.84 -9.04 10.70
N GLU A 60 8.77 -9.12 11.49
CA GLU A 60 7.84 -8.00 11.73
C GLU A 60 8.51 -6.77 12.38
N ASN A 61 9.57 -6.96 13.18
CA ASN A 61 10.24 -5.86 13.88
C ASN A 61 11.44 -5.30 13.10
N ARG A 62 12.24 -6.16 12.46
CA ARG A 62 13.50 -5.78 11.80
C ARG A 62 13.38 -5.67 10.30
N LEU A 63 12.29 -6.16 9.71
CA LEU A 63 12.10 -6.19 8.25
C LEU A 63 13.17 -7.03 7.51
N ALA A 64 13.87 -7.90 8.24
CA ALA A 64 14.87 -8.79 7.69
C ALA A 64 14.19 -9.98 6.99
N THR A 65 14.67 -10.34 5.81
CA THR A 65 14.24 -11.55 5.11
C THR A 65 14.95 -12.79 5.67
N ASN A 66 14.65 -13.97 5.13
CA ASN A 66 15.38 -15.19 5.44
C ASN A 66 16.84 -15.18 4.91
N VAL A 67 17.18 -14.28 3.99
CA VAL A 67 18.55 -14.11 3.47
C VAL A 67 19.28 -13.03 4.29
N SER A 68 20.42 -13.40 4.89
CA SER A 68 21.21 -12.49 5.73
C SER A 68 21.66 -11.25 4.96
N GLY A 69 21.45 -10.08 5.57
CA GLY A 69 21.79 -8.78 4.97
C GLY A 69 20.76 -8.25 3.98
N VAL A 70 19.67 -8.98 3.71
CA VAL A 70 18.59 -8.53 2.82
C VAL A 70 17.35 -8.16 3.65
N PHE A 71 16.83 -6.96 3.41
CA PHE A 71 15.69 -6.38 4.10
C PHE A 71 14.64 -5.93 3.07
N ALA A 72 13.37 -5.92 3.46
CA ALA A 72 12.28 -5.46 2.60
C ALA A 72 11.18 -4.78 3.43
N GLY A 73 10.51 -3.77 2.87
CA GLY A 73 9.42 -3.04 3.52
C GLY A 73 8.50 -2.35 2.53
N GLY A 74 7.41 -1.77 3.03
CA GLY A 74 6.38 -1.13 2.21
C GLY A 74 5.50 -2.15 1.46
N ASP A 75 4.87 -1.71 0.37
CA ASP A 75 3.87 -2.50 -0.37
C ASP A 75 4.38 -3.85 -0.88
N PHE A 76 5.70 -4.03 -1.03
CA PHE A 76 6.31 -5.30 -1.43
C PHE A 76 6.24 -6.39 -0.35
N VAL A 77 5.93 -6.01 0.89
CA VAL A 77 5.77 -6.89 2.06
C VAL A 77 4.31 -6.99 2.47
N SER A 78 3.66 -5.85 2.71
CA SER A 78 2.28 -5.77 3.21
C SER A 78 1.21 -5.87 2.13
N GLY A 79 1.58 -5.63 0.87
CA GLY A 79 0.62 -5.29 -0.18
C GLY A 79 0.21 -3.81 -0.14
N PRO A 80 -0.66 -3.38 -1.08
CA PRO A 80 -1.02 -1.98 -1.27
C PRO A 80 -1.61 -1.35 -0.02
N GLY A 81 -0.91 -0.33 0.50
CA GLY A 81 -1.28 0.35 1.75
C GLY A 81 -1.28 1.87 1.63
N MET A 82 -1.12 2.53 2.78
CA MET A 82 -0.94 3.98 2.84
C MET A 82 0.54 4.34 2.70
N VAL A 83 0.83 5.48 2.08
CA VAL A 83 2.21 6.00 1.94
C VAL A 83 2.93 6.11 3.29
N ILE A 84 2.21 6.46 4.36
CA ILE A 84 2.78 6.56 5.70
C ILE A 84 3.32 5.22 6.23
N GLU A 85 2.71 4.10 5.84
CA GLU A 85 3.16 2.76 6.23
C GLU A 85 4.50 2.43 5.55
N ALA A 86 4.62 2.74 4.26
CA ALA A 86 5.89 2.60 3.54
C ALA A 86 7.00 3.50 4.11
N ILE A 87 6.67 4.74 4.52
CA ILE A 87 7.61 5.64 5.19
C ILE A 87 8.05 5.07 6.54
N ALA A 88 7.09 4.56 7.33
CA ALA A 88 7.38 3.93 8.61
C ALA A 88 8.28 2.70 8.42
N ASP A 89 8.01 1.86 7.44
CA ASP A 89 8.84 0.71 7.12
C ASP A 89 10.24 1.12 6.65
N GLY A 90 10.36 2.16 5.82
CA GLY A 90 11.66 2.70 5.40
C GLY A 90 12.49 3.18 6.60
N ARG A 91 11.89 3.93 7.53
CA ARG A 91 12.57 4.36 8.77
C ARG A 91 12.95 3.16 9.64
N ARG A 92 12.11 2.13 9.71
CA ARG A 92 12.37 0.92 10.51
C ARG A 92 13.51 0.11 9.93
N GLY A 93 13.47 -0.11 8.62
CA GLY A 93 14.50 -0.81 7.86
C GLY A 93 15.85 -0.12 7.97
N ALA A 94 15.90 1.22 7.91
CA ALA A 94 17.15 1.95 8.09
C ALA A 94 17.81 1.69 9.47
N ILE A 95 17.02 1.70 10.55
CA ILE A 95 17.51 1.40 11.90
C ILE A 95 17.95 -0.08 11.99
N ALA A 96 17.17 -0.99 11.41
CA ALA A 96 17.49 -2.42 11.40
C ALA A 96 18.80 -2.72 10.66
N ILE A 97 19.02 -2.07 9.52
CA ILE A 97 20.25 -2.19 8.72
C ILE A 97 21.45 -1.64 9.51
N ASP A 98 21.34 -0.46 10.13
CA ASP A 98 22.42 0.09 10.97
C ASP A 98 22.79 -0.86 12.12
N LYS A 99 21.79 -1.42 12.80
CA LYS A 99 22.01 -2.43 13.84
C LYS A 99 22.69 -3.68 13.31
N TYR A 100 22.22 -4.21 12.18
CA TYR A 100 22.83 -5.38 11.52
C TYR A 100 24.30 -5.16 11.19
N LEU A 101 24.64 -4.00 10.61
CA LEU A 101 26.02 -3.65 10.26
C LEU A 101 26.94 -3.50 11.48
N ARG A 102 26.36 -3.16 12.65
CA ARG A 102 27.09 -3.07 13.93
C ARG A 102 27.13 -4.40 14.71
N GLY A 103 26.47 -5.45 14.22
CA GLY A 103 26.28 -6.70 14.96
C GLY A 103 25.36 -6.56 16.18
N ASP A 104 24.53 -5.51 16.23
CA ASP A 104 23.57 -5.28 17.31
C ASP A 104 22.28 -6.08 17.06
N THR A 105 22.01 -7.05 17.94
CA THR A 105 20.82 -7.90 17.87
C THR A 105 19.67 -7.40 18.74
N SER A 106 19.74 -6.19 19.30
CA SER A 106 18.64 -5.62 20.05
C SER A 106 17.43 -5.29 19.14
N ARG A 107 16.28 -5.04 19.77
CA ARG A 107 15.03 -4.74 19.06
C ARG A 107 15.12 -3.37 18.37
N VAL A 108 14.44 -3.22 17.23
CA VAL A 108 14.27 -1.90 16.60
C VAL A 108 13.20 -1.15 17.36
N GLU A 109 13.57 0.02 17.88
CA GLU A 109 12.65 0.94 18.55
C GLU A 109 12.48 2.21 17.73
N MET A 110 11.23 2.59 17.50
CA MET A 110 10.87 3.79 16.77
C MET A 110 10.18 4.72 17.75
N TYR A 111 10.90 5.74 18.21
CA TYR A 111 10.29 6.78 19.02
C TYR A 111 9.48 7.68 18.10
N ASP A 112 8.20 7.80 18.44
CA ASP A 112 7.36 8.88 17.96
C ASP A 112 7.81 10.12 18.73
N LEU A 113 8.76 10.85 18.14
CA LEU A 113 9.08 12.19 18.61
C LEU A 113 7.85 13.01 18.24
N LYS A 114 6.81 12.99 19.08
CA LYS A 114 5.85 14.08 19.08
C LYS A 114 6.70 15.29 19.41
N PRO A 115 6.99 16.21 18.47
CA PRO A 115 7.51 17.50 18.89
C PRO A 115 6.49 17.98 19.92
N SER A 116 6.96 18.40 21.09
CA SER A 116 6.13 19.20 21.98
C SER A 116 5.47 20.24 21.09
N VAL A 117 4.14 20.27 21.05
CA VAL A 117 3.40 21.21 20.22
C VAL A 117 3.99 22.57 20.53
N ILE A 118 4.77 23.11 19.59
CA ILE A 118 5.13 24.51 19.64
C ILE A 118 3.81 25.16 19.30
N GLU A 119 3.16 25.76 20.29
CA GLU A 119 2.05 26.68 20.06
C GLU A 119 2.64 27.90 19.34
N GLU A 120 3.08 27.73 18.10
CA GLU A 120 3.13 28.83 17.17
C GLU A 120 1.67 29.19 16.92
N GLU A 121 1.22 30.27 17.54
CA GLU A 121 0.05 30.99 17.09
C GLU A 121 0.23 31.20 15.59
N ILE A 122 -0.45 30.38 14.80
CA ILE A 122 -0.65 30.65 13.38
C ILE A 122 -1.44 31.95 13.38
N SER A 123 -0.74 33.09 13.29
CA SER A 123 -1.36 34.37 12.97
C SER A 123 -2.17 34.10 11.72
N GLY A 124 -3.50 34.25 11.80
CA GLY A 124 -4.43 33.92 10.73
C GLY A 124 -4.03 34.63 9.43
N GLY A 125 -3.15 34.00 8.67
CA GLY A 125 -2.93 34.30 7.28
C GLY A 125 -4.18 33.85 6.58
N GLU A 126 -4.80 34.79 5.89
CA GLU A 126 -6.07 34.65 5.16
C GLU A 126 -6.21 33.24 4.61
N GLU A 127 -7.25 32.52 5.05
CA GLU A 127 -7.66 31.29 4.40
C GLU A 127 -7.85 31.62 2.93
N GLU A 128 -6.94 31.16 2.08
CA GLU A 128 -7.06 31.28 0.64
C GLU A 128 -8.38 30.58 0.28
N SER A 129 -9.41 31.39 0.04
CA SER A 129 -10.76 30.90 -0.17
C SER A 129 -10.72 29.97 -1.37
N TRP A 130 -10.91 28.67 -1.12
CA TRP A 130 -10.96 27.67 -2.18
C TRP A 130 -12.17 27.97 -3.07
N GLU A 131 -11.96 28.74 -4.12
CA GLU A 131 -12.97 28.94 -5.15
C GLU A 131 -13.15 27.60 -5.89
N PRO A 132 -14.40 27.14 -6.11
CA PRO A 132 -14.66 25.95 -6.90
C PRO A 132 -14.06 26.12 -8.30
N GLN A 133 -12.93 25.48 -8.57
CA GLN A 133 -12.34 25.47 -9.91
C GLN A 133 -13.21 24.58 -10.81
N PHE A 134 -13.69 25.14 -11.92
CA PHE A 134 -14.44 24.40 -12.92
C PHE A 134 -13.57 23.25 -13.45
N ARG A 135 -14.15 22.04 -13.52
CA ARG A 135 -13.48 20.90 -14.16
C ARG A 135 -13.34 21.21 -15.66
N PRO A 136 -12.12 21.39 -16.21
CA PRO A 136 -11.96 21.58 -17.64
C PRO A 136 -12.52 20.37 -18.40
N GLU A 137 -13.22 20.61 -19.50
CA GLU A 137 -13.68 19.54 -20.37
C GLU A 137 -12.47 18.78 -20.90
N THR A 138 -12.50 17.45 -20.75
CA THR A 138 -11.44 16.60 -21.25
C THR A 138 -11.58 16.50 -22.77
N PRO A 139 -10.59 16.94 -23.56
CA PRO A 139 -10.67 16.82 -25.01
C PRO A 139 -10.77 15.34 -25.39
N HIS A 140 -11.80 15.00 -26.15
CA HIS A 140 -11.99 13.66 -26.71
C HIS A 140 -11.56 13.66 -28.18
N LEU A 141 -10.99 12.55 -28.61
CA LEU A 141 -10.80 12.30 -30.04
C LEU A 141 -12.18 12.11 -30.68
N PRO A 142 -12.40 12.62 -31.91
CA PRO A 142 -13.64 12.34 -32.63
C PRO A 142 -13.78 10.83 -32.84
N LEU A 143 -14.99 10.32 -32.61
CA LEU A 143 -15.34 8.94 -32.97
C LEU A 143 -15.10 8.75 -34.46
N GLN A 144 -14.25 7.79 -34.81
CA GLN A 144 -14.03 7.39 -36.20
C GLN A 144 -15.22 6.52 -36.61
N GLU A 145 -16.00 6.99 -37.60
CA GLU A 145 -17.08 6.22 -38.24
C GLU A 145 -16.58 4.96 -38.96
#